data_AF-A0A2H0A623-F1
#
_entry.id   AF-A0A2H0A623-F1
#
_cell.length_a   1.000
_cell.length_b   1.000
_cell.length_c   1.000
_cell.angle_alpha   90.00
_cell.angle_beta   90.00
_cell.angle_gamma   90.00
#
_symmetry.space_group_name_H-M   'P 1'
#
loop_
_entity.id
_entity.type
_entity.pdbx_description
1 polymer ?
#
loop_
_entity_poly.entity_id
_entity_poly.type
_entity_poly.pdbx_seq_one_letter_code
_entity_poly.pdbx_strand_id
1 'polypeptide(L)'
;MTEQEKREYQTVILAGLLHDVGKFMQRVKGVKKRHPLLSAEYVDEIKGKIKQEWVDLDLIRLLCQRHHEDTRLPEDILVQRINNNHNRALAYLVSRADNYSSEERSDEECSWTDFREARLMSIFSKVDIGKGEPTPLYYDLQPLTPKNVFPKDEKQLNCAYYNYH
;
A
#
# COMPACT_ATOMS: atom_id res chain seq x y z
N MET A 1 -28.85 6.76 -5.49
CA MET A 1 -27.85 5.72 -5.76
C MET A 1 -28.56 4.39 -5.90
N THR A 2 -28.51 3.76 -7.07
CA THR A 2 -29.03 2.42 -7.34
C THR A 2 -28.24 1.35 -6.57
N GLU A 3 -28.76 0.13 -6.45
CA GLU A 3 -28.02 -0.97 -5.81
C GLU A 3 -26.71 -1.30 -6.56
N GLN A 4 -26.71 -1.16 -7.89
CA GLN A 4 -25.51 -1.32 -8.69
C GLN A 4 -24.47 -0.24 -8.40
N GLU A 5 -24.89 1.03 -8.32
CA GLU A 5 -24.01 2.15 -7.96
C GLU A 5 -23.46 2.00 -6.54
N LYS A 6 -24.27 1.49 -5.59
CA LYS A 6 -23.81 1.14 -4.23
C LYS A 6 -22.75 0.05 -4.25
N ARG A 7 -22.97 -1.03 -4.99
CA ARG A 7 -22.01 -2.12 -5.13
C ARG A 7 -20.70 -1.64 -5.74
N GLU A 8 -20.75 -0.79 -6.77
CA GLU A 8 -19.57 -0.19 -7.38
C GLU A 8 -18.84 0.74 -6.41
N TYR A 9 -19.57 1.61 -5.71
CA TYR A 9 -18.99 2.51 -4.72
C TYR A 9 -18.24 1.74 -3.62
N GLN A 10 -18.84 0.68 -3.07
CA GLN A 10 -18.19 -0.19 -2.08
C GLN A 10 -16.97 -0.92 -2.66
N THR A 11 -17.04 -1.32 -3.92
CA THR A 11 -15.92 -1.93 -4.65
C THR A 11 -14.72 -0.98 -4.72
N VAL A 12 -14.94 0.28 -5.10
CA VAL A 12 -13.87 1.27 -5.20
C VAL A 12 -13.27 1.57 -3.83
N ILE A 13 -14.08 1.67 -2.77
CA ILE A 13 -13.58 1.84 -1.39
C ILE A 13 -12.69 0.68 -0.99
N LEU A 14 -13.16 -0.56 -1.19
CA LEU A 14 -12.41 -1.74 -0.79
C LEU A 14 -11.12 -1.89 -1.62
N ALA A 15 -11.15 -1.57 -2.91
CA ALA A 15 -9.96 -1.52 -3.74
C ALA A 15 -8.97 -0.45 -3.26
N GLY A 16 -9.44 0.76 -2.91
CA GLY A 16 -8.62 1.81 -2.32
C GLY A 16 -7.95 1.38 -1.00
N LEU A 17 -8.62 0.57 -0.18
CA LEU A 17 -8.02 0.00 1.02
C LEU A 17 -6.96 -1.08 0.71
N LEU A 18 -7.18 -1.90 -0.33
CA LEU A 18 -6.38 -3.08 -0.62
C LEU A 18 -5.28 -2.87 -1.68
N HIS A 19 -5.27 -1.77 -2.43
CA HIS A 19 -4.40 -1.58 -3.59
C HIS A 19 -2.91 -1.87 -3.32
N ASP A 20 -2.45 -1.55 -2.10
CA ASP A 20 -1.06 -1.70 -1.67
C ASP A 20 -0.81 -2.83 -0.67
N VAL A 21 -1.79 -3.69 -0.41
CA VAL A 21 -1.63 -4.84 0.51
C VAL A 21 -0.49 -5.78 0.09
N GLY A 22 -0.18 -5.84 -1.22
CA GLY A 22 0.94 -6.58 -1.75
C GLY A 22 2.32 -6.08 -1.28
N LYS A 23 2.43 -4.86 -0.71
CA LYS A 23 3.69 -4.34 -0.15
C LYS A 23 4.18 -5.18 1.04
N PHE A 24 3.26 -5.75 1.83
CA PHE A 24 3.62 -6.67 2.92
C PHE A 24 4.34 -7.90 2.39
N MET A 25 3.81 -8.50 1.32
CA MET A 25 4.39 -9.67 0.66
C MET A 25 5.69 -9.36 -0.08
N GLN A 26 5.79 -8.17 -0.68
CA GLN A 26 6.99 -7.73 -1.40
C GLN A 26 8.21 -7.57 -0.47
N ARG A 27 7.99 -7.31 0.83
CA ARG A 27 9.04 -7.24 1.86
C ARG A 27 9.58 -8.60 2.28
N VAL A 28 8.90 -9.69 1.93
CA VAL A 28 9.36 -11.03 2.28
C VAL A 28 10.56 -11.42 1.42
N LYS A 29 11.59 -11.99 2.06
CA LYS A 29 12.84 -12.36 1.39
C LYS A 29 12.58 -13.34 0.24
N GLY A 30 13.17 -13.07 -0.92
CA GLY A 30 13.03 -13.91 -2.12
C GLY A 30 11.86 -13.54 -3.03
N VAL A 31 10.89 -12.74 -2.57
CA VAL A 31 9.77 -12.27 -3.41
C VAL A 31 10.26 -11.18 -4.37
N LYS A 32 10.25 -11.47 -5.68
CA LYS A 32 10.64 -10.51 -6.74
C LYS A 32 9.45 -9.84 -7.42
N LYS A 33 8.24 -10.31 -7.14
CA LYS A 33 7.01 -9.80 -7.74
C LYS A 33 6.69 -8.38 -7.24
N ARG A 34 6.08 -7.56 -8.11
CA ARG A 34 5.67 -6.19 -7.77
C ARG A 34 4.40 -6.20 -6.92
N HIS A 35 4.29 -5.26 -5.99
CA HIS A 35 3.13 -5.19 -5.08
C HIS A 35 1.77 -5.15 -5.79
N PRO A 36 1.54 -4.49 -6.95
CA PRO A 36 0.19 -4.46 -7.53
C PRO A 36 -0.29 -5.86 -7.94
N LEU A 37 0.62 -6.67 -8.48
CA LEU A 37 0.31 -8.05 -8.84
C LEU A 37 0.09 -8.93 -7.60
N LEU A 38 0.84 -8.70 -6.52
CA LEU A 38 0.65 -9.39 -5.23
C LEU A 38 -0.67 -8.96 -4.56
N SER A 39 -1.06 -7.70 -4.65
CA SER A 39 -2.34 -7.19 -4.16
C SER A 39 -3.51 -7.85 -4.91
N ALA A 40 -3.39 -8.02 -6.22
CA ALA A 40 -4.38 -8.73 -7.02
C ALA A 40 -4.49 -10.22 -6.64
N GLU A 41 -3.36 -10.90 -6.44
CA GLU A 41 -3.36 -12.29 -5.96
C GLU A 41 -3.98 -12.44 -4.57
N TYR A 42 -3.72 -11.48 -3.67
CA TYR A 42 -4.35 -11.47 -2.35
C TYR A 42 -5.89 -11.37 -2.44
N VAL A 43 -6.42 -10.61 -3.40
CA VAL A 43 -7.88 -10.54 -3.65
C VAL A 43 -8.42 -11.91 -4.09
N ASP A 44 -7.68 -12.62 -4.94
CA ASP A 44 -8.02 -13.98 -5.36
C ASP A 44 -8.03 -14.96 -4.16
N GLU A 45 -7.07 -14.84 -3.23
CA GLU A 45 -6.98 -15.66 -2.01
C GLU A 45 -8.15 -15.44 -1.03
N ILE A 46 -8.64 -14.22 -0.91
CA ILE A 46 -9.74 -13.87 0.01
C ILE A 46 -11.13 -13.99 -0.63
N LYS A 47 -11.23 -14.36 -1.91
CA LYS A 47 -12.50 -14.47 -2.66
C LYS A 47 -13.55 -15.32 -1.95
N GLY A 48 -13.15 -16.39 -1.25
CA GLY A 48 -14.06 -17.24 -0.47
C GLY A 48 -14.51 -16.66 0.88
N LYS A 49 -13.87 -15.58 1.35
CA LYS A 49 -14.14 -14.91 2.63
C LYS A 49 -15.01 -13.67 2.47
N ILE A 50 -15.16 -13.16 1.25
CA ILE A 50 -15.91 -11.93 0.94
C ILE A 50 -17.21 -12.30 0.20
N LYS A 51 -18.34 -11.82 0.71
CA LYS A 51 -19.64 -11.95 0.03
C LYS A 51 -19.67 -11.05 -1.22
N GLN A 52 -19.90 -11.62 -2.40
CA GLN A 52 -19.91 -10.90 -3.68
C GLN A 52 -21.19 -10.07 -3.94
N GLU A 53 -22.16 -10.14 -3.03
CA GLU A 53 -23.43 -9.40 -3.12
C GLU A 53 -23.23 -7.89 -3.02
N TRP A 54 -22.24 -7.43 -2.24
CA TRP A 54 -22.03 -6.00 -1.96
C TRP A 54 -20.78 -5.41 -2.63
N VAL A 55 -19.95 -6.25 -3.25
CA VAL A 55 -18.73 -5.85 -3.99
C VAL A 55 -18.52 -6.67 -5.25
N ASP A 56 -17.73 -6.12 -6.17
CA ASP A 56 -17.25 -6.79 -7.36
C ASP A 56 -15.78 -7.20 -7.20
N LEU A 57 -15.53 -8.48 -6.94
CA LEU A 57 -14.17 -8.97 -6.69
C LEU A 57 -13.27 -8.89 -7.91
N ASP A 58 -13.80 -9.08 -9.11
CA ASP A 58 -13.00 -9.02 -10.33
C ASP A 58 -12.59 -7.57 -10.61
N LEU A 59 -13.48 -6.61 -10.31
CA LEU A 59 -13.15 -5.20 -10.35
C LEU A 59 -12.16 -4.82 -9.23
N ILE A 60 -12.33 -5.26 -7.98
CA ILE A 60 -11.35 -5.01 -6.90
C ILE A 60 -9.97 -5.51 -7.34
N ARG A 61 -9.89 -6.74 -7.83
CA ARG A 61 -8.66 -7.35 -8.34
C ARG A 61 -8.03 -6.49 -9.44
N LEU A 62 -8.82 -6.02 -10.40
CA LEU A 62 -8.36 -5.14 -11.48
C LEU A 62 -7.80 -3.81 -10.93
N LEU A 63 -8.52 -3.17 -10.02
CA LEU A 63 -8.16 -1.86 -9.44
C LEU A 63 -6.89 -1.97 -8.57
N CYS A 64 -6.73 -3.05 -7.80
CA CYS A 64 -5.50 -3.33 -7.05
C CYS A 64 -4.30 -3.66 -7.95
N GLN A 65 -4.55 -4.26 -9.13
CA GLN A 65 -3.48 -4.60 -10.06
C GLN A 65 -2.98 -3.36 -10.83
N ARG A 66 -3.91 -2.49 -11.22
CA ARG A 66 -3.68 -1.43 -12.20
C ARG A 66 -4.02 -0.06 -11.63
N HIS A 67 -3.23 0.40 -10.67
CA HIS A 67 -3.33 1.72 -10.06
C HIS A 67 -2.10 2.60 -10.29
N HIS A 68 -1.10 2.15 -11.05
CA HIS A 68 0.08 2.96 -11.38
C HIS A 68 -0.11 3.72 -12.70
N GLU A 69 0.43 4.94 -12.75
CA GLU A 69 0.37 5.80 -13.94
C GLU A 69 1.73 5.99 -14.64
N ASP A 70 2.85 5.63 -14.00
CA ASP A 70 4.19 5.81 -14.56
C ASP A 70 4.44 4.87 -15.75
N THR A 71 4.49 5.42 -16.96
CA THR A 71 4.64 4.66 -18.21
C THR A 71 5.99 3.92 -18.35
N ARG A 72 6.95 4.16 -17.45
CA ARG A 72 8.20 3.38 -17.36
C ARG A 72 7.97 2.01 -16.71
N LEU A 73 6.83 1.80 -16.07
CA LEU A 73 6.46 0.54 -15.43
C LEU A 73 5.86 -0.47 -16.43
N PRO A 74 5.87 -1.78 -16.10
CA PRO A 74 5.25 -2.81 -16.91
C PRO A 74 3.76 -2.56 -17.19
N GLU A 75 3.32 -2.85 -18.41
CA GLU A 75 1.97 -2.55 -18.89
C GLU A 75 0.84 -3.23 -18.10
N ASP A 76 1.11 -4.38 -17.51
CA ASP A 76 0.14 -5.18 -16.76
C ASP A 76 -0.30 -4.52 -15.44
N ILE A 77 0.42 -3.49 -14.98
CA ILE A 77 0.10 -2.71 -13.78
C ILE A 77 -0.30 -1.25 -14.07
N LEU A 78 -0.38 -0.86 -15.35
CA LEU A 78 -0.72 0.50 -15.75
C LEU A 78 -2.23 0.72 -15.85
N VAL A 79 -2.70 1.82 -15.26
CA VAL A 79 -4.10 2.29 -15.39
C VAL A 79 -4.45 2.51 -16.87
N GLN A 80 -3.53 3.07 -17.65
CA GLN A 80 -3.71 3.40 -19.07
C GLN A 80 -4.03 2.17 -19.94
N ARG A 81 -3.66 0.97 -19.48
CA ARG A 81 -3.83 -0.30 -20.22
C ARG A 81 -5.16 -1.00 -19.92
N ILE A 82 -6.06 -0.37 -19.16
CA ILE A 82 -7.43 -0.85 -18.96
C ILE A 82 -8.28 -0.49 -20.19
N ASN A 83 -8.87 -1.51 -20.84
CA ASN A 83 -9.67 -1.34 -22.06
C ASN A 83 -11.05 -0.73 -21.80
N ASN A 84 -11.71 -1.13 -20.71
CA ASN A 84 -13.02 -0.59 -20.34
C ASN A 84 -12.84 0.84 -19.79
N ASN A 85 -13.40 1.83 -20.47
CA ASN A 85 -13.25 3.24 -20.11
C ASN A 85 -13.78 3.57 -18.69
N HIS A 86 -14.87 2.94 -18.28
CA HIS A 86 -15.47 3.12 -16.95
C HIS A 86 -14.55 2.57 -15.87
N ASN A 87 -14.12 1.31 -15.99
CA ASN A 87 -13.18 0.70 -15.05
C ASN A 87 -11.84 1.46 -15.00
N ARG A 88 -11.40 2.01 -16.15
CA ARG A 88 -10.21 2.85 -16.21
C ARG A 88 -10.39 4.16 -15.42
N ALA A 89 -11.56 4.79 -15.51
CA ALA A 89 -11.88 5.96 -14.70
C ALA A 89 -11.85 5.63 -13.20
N LEU A 90 -12.42 4.49 -12.79
CA LEU A 90 -12.37 4.02 -11.40
C LEU A 90 -10.94 3.74 -10.92
N ALA A 91 -10.09 3.17 -11.78
CA ALA A 91 -8.68 2.95 -11.48
C ALA A 91 -7.90 4.25 -11.30
N TYR A 92 -8.20 5.28 -12.11
CA TYR A 92 -7.66 6.61 -11.88
C TYR A 92 -8.08 7.21 -10.54
N LEU A 93 -9.31 6.97 -10.06
CA LEU A 93 -9.71 7.44 -8.73
C LEU A 93 -8.82 6.85 -7.63
N VAL A 94 -8.56 5.54 -7.69
CA VAL A 94 -7.65 4.86 -6.74
C VAL A 94 -6.23 5.40 -6.87
N SER A 95 -5.71 5.52 -8.10
CA SER A 95 -4.37 6.01 -8.37
C SER A 95 -4.13 7.44 -7.88
N ARG A 96 -5.09 8.34 -8.10
CA ARG A 96 -5.00 9.73 -7.64
C ARG A 96 -5.11 9.81 -6.13
N ALA A 97 -5.99 9.03 -5.51
CA ALA A 97 -6.09 8.95 -4.06
C ALA A 97 -4.78 8.46 -3.41
N ASP A 98 -4.12 7.44 -3.99
CA ASP A 98 -2.79 6.98 -3.55
C ASP A 98 -1.75 8.10 -3.62
N ASN A 99 -1.65 8.78 -4.77
CA ASN A 99 -0.73 9.90 -4.96
C ASN A 99 -0.98 11.02 -3.94
N TYR A 100 -2.24 11.46 -3.76
CA TYR A 100 -2.60 12.50 -2.80
C TYR A 100 -2.30 12.09 -1.35
N SER A 101 -2.43 10.81 -1.01
CA SER A 101 -2.11 10.31 0.33
C SER A 101 -0.61 10.34 0.66
N SER A 102 0.24 10.57 -0.34
CA SER A 102 1.70 10.52 -0.23
C SER A 102 2.40 11.81 -0.68
N GLU A 103 1.65 12.86 -1.01
CA GLU A 103 2.16 14.09 -1.67
C GLU A 103 3.04 14.96 -0.76
N GLU A 104 2.91 14.86 0.57
CA GLU A 104 3.73 15.62 1.53
C GLU A 104 5.18 15.09 1.67
N ARG A 105 5.61 14.13 0.85
CA ARG A 105 6.99 13.61 0.88
C ARG A 105 7.92 14.59 0.16
N SER A 106 8.98 15.03 0.82
CA SER A 106 10.02 15.85 0.21
C SER A 106 10.83 15.04 -0.80
N ASP A 107 11.09 15.62 -1.99
CA ASP A 107 11.93 15.03 -3.06
C ASP A 107 13.37 14.68 -2.60
N GLU A 108 13.82 15.26 -1.48
CA GLU A 108 15.14 15.03 -0.87
C GLU A 108 15.22 13.71 -0.06
N GLU A 109 14.13 12.95 0.09
CA GLU A 109 14.16 11.61 0.69
C GLU A 109 14.77 10.57 -0.29
N CYS A 110 16.03 10.80 -0.65
CA CYS A 110 16.90 9.78 -1.21
C CYS A 110 17.12 8.70 -0.14
N SER A 111 16.26 7.67 -0.15
CA SER A 111 16.44 6.51 0.72
C SER A 111 17.66 5.73 0.24
N TRP A 112 18.81 5.96 0.88
CA TRP A 112 19.99 5.10 0.77
C TRP A 112 19.70 3.65 1.21
N THR A 113 18.57 3.42 1.87
CA THR A 113 18.07 2.11 2.31
C THR A 113 17.14 1.47 1.28
N ASP A 114 17.30 0.16 1.06
CA ASP A 114 16.34 -0.64 0.28
C ASP A 114 14.93 -0.50 0.89
N PHE A 115 13.93 -0.14 0.08
CA PHE A 115 12.53 0.03 0.50
C PHE A 115 11.94 -1.25 1.16
N ARG A 116 12.56 -2.40 0.90
CA ARG A 116 12.20 -3.69 1.50
C ARG A 116 12.61 -3.77 2.97
N GLU A 117 13.65 -3.06 3.35
CA GLU A 117 14.24 -3.05 4.70
C GLU A 117 13.88 -1.78 5.48
N ALA A 118 13.40 -0.73 4.78
CA ALA A 118 12.99 0.52 5.38
C ALA A 118 11.91 0.33 6.47
N ARG A 119 12.23 0.78 7.69
CA ARG A 119 11.34 0.74 8.85
C ARG A 119 10.45 1.98 8.92
N LEU A 120 9.34 1.87 9.64
CA LEU A 120 8.47 3.01 9.89
C LEU A 120 9.15 3.97 10.87
N MET A 121 9.55 5.14 10.37
CA MET A 121 10.10 6.22 11.18
C MET A 121 8.99 6.96 11.95
N SER A 122 9.30 7.42 13.15
CA SER A 122 8.41 8.28 13.91
C SER A 122 8.23 9.62 13.23
N ILE A 123 6.98 10.11 13.17
CA ILE A 123 6.69 11.45 12.67
C ILE A 123 7.41 12.53 13.49
N PHE A 124 7.61 12.30 14.78
CA PHE A 124 8.32 13.23 15.66
C PHE A 124 9.82 13.35 15.34
N SER A 125 10.37 12.41 14.58
CA SER A 125 11.74 12.53 14.04
C SER A 125 11.83 13.50 12.86
N LYS A 126 10.71 14.02 12.35
CA LYS A 126 10.66 15.04 11.29
C LYS A 126 10.21 16.41 11.79
N VAL A 127 9.85 16.54 13.06
CA VAL A 127 9.29 17.79 13.61
C VAL A 127 10.30 18.43 14.56
N ASP A 128 10.95 19.51 14.12
CA ASP A 128 11.70 20.39 15.01
C ASP A 128 10.77 21.43 15.62
N ILE A 129 10.78 21.52 16.95
CA ILE A 129 10.02 22.49 17.76
C ILE A 129 10.90 23.62 18.32
N GLY A 130 12.03 23.89 17.66
CA GLY A 130 13.04 24.87 18.09
C GLY A 130 14.00 24.32 19.15
N LYS A 131 14.19 23.00 19.20
CA LYS A 131 15.09 22.31 20.16
C LYS A 131 16.30 21.65 19.49
N GLY A 132 16.49 21.89 18.19
CA GLY A 132 17.54 21.29 17.38
C GLY A 132 17.04 20.12 16.56
N GLU A 133 17.93 19.53 15.75
CA GLU A 133 17.57 18.46 14.83
C GLU A 133 17.04 17.22 15.59
N PRO A 134 15.80 16.77 15.29
CA PRO A 134 15.24 15.60 15.92
C PRO A 134 16.04 14.34 15.59
N THR A 135 16.25 13.48 16.60
CA THR A 135 16.89 12.19 16.37
C THR A 135 15.94 11.22 15.64
N PRO A 136 16.43 10.47 14.63
CA PRO A 136 15.65 9.40 14.00
C PRO A 136 15.28 8.30 14.99
N LEU A 137 13.98 8.02 15.12
CA LEU A 137 13.42 6.95 15.93
C LEU A 137 12.45 6.14 15.06
N TYR A 138 12.32 4.85 15.34
CA TYR A 138 11.56 3.92 14.50
C TYR A 138 10.67 3.00 15.33
N TYR A 139 9.65 2.43 14.70
CA TYR A 139 8.78 1.44 15.33
C TYR A 139 9.24 0.01 15.02
N ASP A 140 9.12 -0.87 16.02
CA ASP A 140 9.22 -2.31 15.84
C ASP A 140 8.04 -2.84 15.02
N LEU A 141 8.29 -3.83 14.15
CA LEU A 141 7.24 -4.52 13.40
C LEU A 141 6.54 -5.54 14.31
N GLN A 142 5.38 -5.17 14.85
CA GLN A 142 4.59 -6.02 15.75
C GLN A 142 3.13 -5.58 15.78
N PRO A 143 2.20 -6.44 16.24
CA PRO A 143 0.81 -6.05 16.45
C PRO A 143 0.68 -4.86 17.41
N LEU A 144 -0.22 -3.94 17.07
CA LEU A 144 -0.48 -2.73 17.85
C LEU A 144 -1.03 -3.08 19.23
N THR A 145 -0.31 -2.71 20.29
CA THR A 145 -0.80 -2.72 21.68
C THR A 145 -0.30 -1.47 22.43
N PRO A 146 -0.92 -1.08 23.56
CA PRO A 146 -0.45 0.05 24.35
C PRO A 146 1.01 -0.08 24.86
N LYS A 147 1.55 -1.30 24.93
CA LYS A 147 2.91 -1.55 25.46
C LYS A 147 4.01 -1.30 24.44
N ASN A 148 3.68 -1.26 23.16
CA ASN A 148 4.62 -1.27 22.05
C ASN A 148 4.37 -0.15 21.02
N VAL A 149 3.72 0.94 21.47
CA VAL A 149 3.42 2.13 20.65
C VAL A 149 4.55 3.17 20.61
N PHE A 150 5.59 3.04 21.43
CA PHE A 150 6.66 4.03 21.48
C PHE A 150 7.80 3.67 20.51
N PRO A 151 8.32 4.66 19.74
CA PRO A 151 9.44 4.42 18.85
C PRO A 151 10.74 4.30 19.64
N LYS A 152 11.75 3.68 19.03
CA LYS A 152 13.06 3.38 19.64
C LYS A 152 14.19 3.81 18.73
N ASP A 153 15.39 3.91 19.29
CA ASP A 153 16.62 4.02 18.51
C ASP A 153 16.80 2.77 17.65
N GLU A 154 17.38 2.92 16.47
CA GLU A 154 17.59 1.83 15.52
C GLU A 154 18.30 0.62 16.14
N LYS A 155 19.28 0.85 17.02
CA LYS A 155 20.07 -0.19 17.68
C LYS A 155 19.27 -1.04 18.67
N GLN A 156 18.11 -0.55 19.09
CA GLN A 156 17.22 -1.19 20.06
C GLN A 156 16.09 -1.98 19.38
N LEU A 157 16.01 -1.91 18.06
CA LEU A 157 14.93 -2.56 17.32
C LEU A 157 15.21 -4.05 17.15
N ASN A 158 14.15 -4.85 17.20
CA ASN A 158 14.26 -6.26 16.90
C ASN A 158 14.42 -6.45 15.38
N CYS A 159 15.38 -7.27 14.96
CA CYS A 159 15.51 -7.74 13.58
C CYS A 159 14.63 -8.97 13.37
N ALA A 160 13.31 -8.77 13.37
CA ALA A 160 12.40 -9.83 12.97
C ALA A 160 12.36 -9.90 11.43
N TYR A 161 13.02 -10.90 10.85
CA TYR A 161 12.82 -11.27 9.45
C TYR A 161 11.68 -12.28 9.36
N TYR A 162 10.67 -12.01 8.54
CA TYR A 162 9.65 -13.01 8.21
C TYR A 162 10.16 -13.85 7.04
N ASN A 163 10.30 -15.16 7.25
CA ASN A 163 10.48 -16.13 6.17
C ASN A 163 9.09 -16.56 5.69
N TYR A 164 8.82 -16.47 4.37
CA TYR A 164 7.68 -17.20 3.80
C TYR A 164 8.05 -18.67 3.75
N HIS A 165 7.20 -19.54 4.28
CA HIS A 165 7.29 -20.98 4.11
C HIS A 165 6.34 -21.42 3.00
#